data_AF-A0A1H9NGN6-F1
#
_entry.id   AF-A0A1H9NGN6-F1
#
_cell.length_a   1.000
_cell.length_b   1.000
_cell.length_c   1.000
_cell.angle_alpha   90.00
_cell.angle_beta   90.00
_cell.angle_gamma   90.00
#
_symmetry.space_group_name_H-M   'P 1'
#
loop_
_entity.id
_entity.type
_entity.pdbx_description
1 polymer ?
#
loop_
_entity_poly.entity_id
_entity_poly.type
_entity_poly.pdbx_seq_one_letter_code
_entity_poly.pdbx_strand_id
1 'polypeptide(L)'
;MAYIVTATLLIDEANELDAYSTFLGLVEPFVGASVIDFSSERISKTNTVIDDLVTNGTYQAGDFESGWVIFSPTKNQIRSNGYWSEEYGWTDKDLATIYGPEEVKMPEGVDDAVLMMRNVK
;
A
#
# COMPACT_ATOMS: atom_id res chain seq x y z
N MET A 1 -21.30 23.79 4.07
CA MET A 1 -21.36 22.42 3.53
C MET A 1 -20.14 21.70 4.05
N ALA A 2 -20.31 20.52 4.64
CA ALA A 2 -19.20 19.73 5.19
C ALA A 2 -18.75 18.67 4.16
N TYR A 3 -17.48 18.28 4.22
CA TYR A 3 -16.86 17.30 3.32
C TYR A 3 -16.11 16.25 4.15
N ILE A 4 -16.08 15.01 3.66
CA ILE A 4 -15.27 13.92 4.22
C ILE A 4 -14.10 13.69 3.28
N VAL A 5 -12.89 13.64 3.83
CA VAL A 5 -11.65 13.39 3.08
C VAL A 5 -10.91 12.24 3.76
N THR A 6 -10.54 11.22 2.97
CA THR A 6 -9.68 10.12 3.42
C THR A 6 -8.26 10.40 2.94
N ALA A 7 -7.28 10.34 3.85
CA ALA A 7 -5.87 10.57 3.54
C ALA A 7 -5.01 9.42 4.08
N THR A 8 -3.98 9.06 3.33
CA THR A 8 -2.96 8.09 3.73
C THR A 8 -1.61 8.80 3.78
N LEU A 9 -0.85 8.56 4.85
CA LEU A 9 0.43 9.22 5.09
C LEU A 9 1.50 8.15 5.32
N LEU A 10 2.63 8.29 4.62
CA LEU A 10 3.86 7.60 4.98
C LEU A 10 4.60 8.44 6.02
N ILE A 11 4.80 7.87 7.21
CA ILE A 11 5.46 8.53 8.34
C ILE A 11 6.69 7.68 8.71
N ASP A 12 7.86 8.29 8.63
CA ASP A 12 9.14 7.66 8.99
C ASP A 12 9.40 7.82 10.49
N GLU A 13 8.90 6.86 11.27
CA GLU A 13 9.02 6.85 12.74
C GLU A 13 9.36 5.44 13.25
N ALA A 14 10.01 5.39 14.41
CA ALA A 14 10.52 4.14 14.97
C ALA A 14 9.43 3.14 15.40
N ASN A 15 8.23 3.62 15.73
CA ASN A 15 7.12 2.79 16.19
C ASN A 15 5.74 3.44 15.92
N GLU A 16 4.69 2.66 16.12
CA GLU A 16 3.30 3.07 15.85
C GLU A 16 2.82 4.23 16.73
N LEU A 17 3.29 4.33 17.97
CA LEU A 17 2.89 5.39 18.90
C LEU A 17 3.46 6.75 18.46
N ASP A 18 4.71 6.75 18.01
CA ASP A 18 5.37 7.95 17.49
C ASP A 18 4.73 8.36 16.16
N ALA A 19 4.46 7.41 15.26
CA ALA A 19 3.74 7.66 14.01
C ALA A 19 2.35 8.27 14.25
N TYR A 20 1.60 7.76 15.23
CA TYR A 20 0.30 8.32 15.60
C TYR A 20 0.42 9.73 16.18
N SER A 21 1.44 9.99 16.99
CA SER A 21 1.69 11.31 17.57
C SER A 21 2.03 12.33 16.48
N THR A 22 2.80 11.94 15.47
CA THR A 22 3.07 12.76 14.28
C THR A 22 1.81 13.02 13.46
N PHE A 23 0.95 12.00 13.27
CA PHE A 23 -0.37 12.18 12.64
C PHE A 23 -1.24 13.19 13.40
N LEU A 24 -1.32 13.08 14.73
CA LEU A 24 -2.07 14.03 15.56
C LEU A 24 -1.53 15.45 15.40
N GLY A 25 -0.20 15.62 15.44
CA GLY A 25 0.44 16.93 15.25
C GLY A 25 0.12 17.60 13.90
N LEU A 26 -0.19 16.81 12.86
CA LEU A 26 -0.61 17.32 11.56
C LEU A 26 -2.08 17.78 11.54
N VAL A 27 -2.97 17.12 12.28
CA VAL A 27 -4.41 17.37 12.24
C VAL A 27 -4.85 18.36 13.32
N GLU A 28 -4.30 18.27 14.53
CA GLU A 28 -4.66 19.10 15.69
C GLU A 28 -4.73 20.61 15.39
N PRO A 29 -3.79 21.22 14.63
CA PRO A 29 -3.83 22.65 14.35
C PRO A 29 -5.08 23.12 13.60
N PHE A 30 -5.78 22.20 12.91
CA PHE A 30 -6.95 22.51 12.11
C PHE A 30 -8.27 22.15 12.80
N VAL A 31 -8.23 21.46 13.94
CA VAL A 31 -9.40 21.08 14.72
C VAL A 31 -10.10 22.32 15.27
N GLY A 32 -11.41 22.43 15.01
CA GLY A 32 -12.22 23.59 15.38
C GLY A 32 -12.10 24.78 14.42
N ALA A 33 -11.16 24.75 13.46
CA ALA A 33 -11.04 25.75 12.40
C ALA A 33 -11.66 25.25 11.09
N SER A 34 -11.10 24.18 10.52
CA SER A 34 -11.56 23.58 9.26
C SER A 34 -11.83 22.08 9.37
N VAL A 35 -11.26 21.42 10.38
CA VAL A 35 -11.54 20.02 10.74
C VAL A 35 -12.56 20.02 11.88
N ILE A 36 -13.69 19.36 11.65
CA ILE A 36 -14.75 19.20 12.67
C ILE A 36 -14.48 17.97 13.52
N ASP A 37 -14.04 16.88 12.89
CA ASP A 37 -13.78 15.58 13.51
C ASP A 37 -12.73 14.84 12.67
N PHE A 38 -11.99 13.93 13.28
CA PHE A 38 -11.01 13.08 12.61
C PHE A 38 -10.89 11.72 13.28
N SER A 39 -10.51 10.71 12.51
CA SER A 39 -10.20 9.39 12.99
C SER A 39 -9.01 8.83 12.21
N SER A 40 -8.22 7.97 12.85
CA SER A 40 -7.25 7.12 12.17
C SER A 40 -7.89 5.76 11.91
N GLU A 41 -8.11 5.39 10.65
CA GLU A 41 -8.68 4.08 10.32
C GLU A 41 -7.66 2.95 10.50
N ARG A 42 -6.39 3.19 10.12
CA ARG A 42 -5.34 2.16 10.11
C ARG A 42 -3.97 2.78 10.35
N ILE A 43 -3.18 2.14 11.21
CA ILE A 43 -1.73 2.33 11.34
C ILE A 43 -1.10 0.98 11.06
N SER A 44 -0.21 0.92 10.09
CA SER A 44 0.49 -0.31 9.73
C SER A 44 1.90 0.01 9.28
N LYS A 45 2.80 -0.94 9.51
CA LYS A 45 4.17 -0.87 8.99
C LYS A 45 4.16 -0.96 7.47
N THR A 46 5.16 -0.35 6.86
CA THR A 46 5.39 -0.52 5.42
C THR A 46 6.10 -1.84 5.15
N ASN A 47 6.25 -2.20 3.87
CA ASN A 47 7.03 -3.36 3.51
C ASN A 47 8.53 -3.02 3.52
N THR A 48 9.37 -4.06 3.57
CA THR A 48 10.83 -3.91 3.60
C THR A 48 11.39 -3.16 2.39
N VAL A 49 10.72 -3.19 1.24
CA VAL A 49 11.13 -2.45 0.04
C VAL A 49 10.99 -0.94 0.23
N ILE A 50 9.88 -0.48 0.79
CA ILE A 50 9.67 0.94 1.07
C ILE A 50 10.63 1.40 2.17
N ASP A 51 10.79 0.60 3.24
CA ASP A 51 11.78 0.89 4.29
C ASP A 51 13.20 1.02 3.73
N ASP A 52 13.60 0.14 2.80
CA ASP A 52 14.89 0.20 2.11
C ASP A 52 15.02 1.45 1.23
N LEU A 53 13.96 1.84 0.51
CA LEU A 53 13.96 3.06 -0.31
C LEU A 53 14.12 4.32 0.55
N VAL A 54 13.45 4.37 1.71
CA VAL A 54 13.56 5.48 2.68
C VAL A 54 14.97 5.51 3.26
N THR A 55 15.47 4.36 3.75
CA THR A 55 16.79 4.24 4.37
C THR A 55 17.92 4.61 3.40
N ASN A 56 17.80 4.22 2.13
CA ASN A 56 18.80 4.52 1.10
C ASN A 56 18.65 5.93 0.50
N GLY A 57 17.63 6.70 0.91
CA GLY A 57 17.34 8.03 0.36
C GLY A 57 16.95 8.04 -1.11
N THR A 58 16.48 6.89 -1.62
CA THR A 58 16.04 6.71 -3.01
C THR A 58 14.53 6.77 -3.18
N TYR A 59 13.79 6.92 -2.07
CA TYR A 59 12.34 7.05 -2.05
C TYR A 59 11.85 8.27 -2.85
N GLN A 60 10.85 8.06 -3.71
CA GLN A 60 10.15 9.10 -4.45
C GLN A 60 8.71 9.25 -3.96
N ALA A 61 8.18 10.48 -4.03
CA ALA A 61 6.80 10.75 -3.64
C ALA A 61 5.83 9.90 -4.47
N GLY A 62 4.99 9.11 -3.80
CA GLY A 62 4.05 8.17 -4.43
C GLY A 62 4.54 6.71 -4.49
N ASP A 63 5.78 6.42 -4.11
CA ASP A 63 6.27 5.03 -4.07
C ASP A 63 5.50 4.16 -3.08
N PHE A 64 5.05 4.73 -1.96
CA PHE A 64 4.22 4.00 -0.98
C PHE A 64 2.82 3.61 -1.50
N GLU A 65 2.33 4.30 -2.54
CA GLU A 65 1.08 3.96 -3.23
C GLU A 65 1.32 2.95 -4.36
N SER A 66 2.58 2.72 -4.73
CA SER A 66 2.97 1.80 -5.79
C SER A 66 3.04 0.37 -5.25
N GLY A 67 1.98 -0.40 -5.47
CA GLY A 67 1.94 -1.83 -5.13
C GLY A 67 2.76 -2.69 -6.10
N TRP A 68 3.06 -3.92 -5.71
CA TRP A 68 3.57 -4.94 -6.63
C TRP A 68 2.49 -5.98 -6.89
N VAL A 69 2.23 -6.26 -8.17
CA VAL A 69 1.33 -7.34 -8.58
C VAL A 69 2.18 -8.37 -9.32
N ILE A 70 2.04 -9.64 -8.97
CA ILE A 70 2.69 -10.71 -9.70
C ILE A 70 1.80 -11.11 -10.87
N PHE A 71 2.36 -11.19 -12.07
CA PHE A 71 1.67 -11.73 -13.23
C PHE A 71 2.35 -13.00 -13.75
N SER A 72 1.57 -14.05 -13.98
CA SER A 72 2.00 -15.25 -14.68
C SER A 72 1.22 -15.38 -16.00
N PRO A 73 1.91 -15.27 -17.15
CA PRO A 73 1.33 -15.56 -18.47
C PRO A 73 0.72 -16.95 -18.54
N THR A 74 1.38 -17.95 -17.94
CA THR A 74 0.91 -19.34 -17.95
C THR A 74 -0.38 -19.50 -17.15
N LYS A 75 -0.49 -18.90 -15.96
CA LYS A 75 -1.74 -18.93 -15.17
C LYS A 75 -2.88 -18.20 -15.87
N ASN A 76 -2.58 -17.08 -16.54
CA ASN A 76 -3.56 -16.34 -17.30
C ASN A 76 -4.15 -17.18 -18.45
N GLN A 77 -3.29 -17.90 -19.18
CA GLN A 77 -3.74 -18.75 -20.29
C GLN A 77 -4.59 -19.94 -19.85
N ILE A 78 -4.30 -20.52 -18.67
CA ILE A 78 -5.00 -21.72 -18.19
C ILE A 78 -6.33 -21.36 -17.52
N ARG A 79 -6.39 -20.27 -16.75
CA ARG A 79 -7.54 -19.97 -15.86
C ARG A 79 -8.09 -18.56 -15.94
N SER A 80 -7.54 -17.69 -16.80
CA SER A 80 -7.86 -16.24 -16.82
C SER A 80 -7.56 -15.49 -15.52
N ASN A 81 -6.91 -16.15 -14.56
CA ASN A 81 -6.51 -15.61 -13.26
C ASN A 81 -4.98 -15.46 -13.24
N GLY A 82 -4.49 -14.57 -14.09
CA GLY A 82 -3.06 -14.37 -14.32
C GLY A 82 -2.36 -13.51 -13.27
N TYR A 83 -3.11 -12.83 -12.41
CA TYR A 83 -2.57 -11.89 -11.44
C TYR A 83 -2.65 -12.49 -10.06
N TRP A 84 -1.62 -12.30 -9.24
CA TRP A 84 -1.58 -12.84 -7.90
C TRP A 84 -1.44 -11.71 -6.87
N SER A 85 -2.22 -11.83 -5.79
CA SER A 85 -2.15 -11.04 -4.57
C SER A 85 -2.18 -11.96 -3.35
N GLU A 86 -1.77 -11.46 -2.19
CA GLU A 86 -1.68 -12.26 -0.97
C GLU A 86 -3.06 -12.72 -0.42
N GLU A 87 -4.08 -11.87 -0.53
CA GLU A 87 -5.39 -12.10 0.08
C GLU A 87 -6.27 -13.08 -0.73
N TYR A 88 -6.19 -13.00 -2.07
CA TYR A 88 -7.08 -13.75 -2.98
C TYR A 88 -6.35 -14.84 -3.77
N GLY A 89 -5.02 -14.88 -3.70
CA GLY A 89 -4.22 -15.74 -4.54
C GLY A 89 -4.33 -15.36 -6.02
N TRP A 90 -4.41 -16.35 -6.91
CA TRP A 90 -4.54 -16.13 -8.35
C TRP A 90 -5.93 -15.64 -8.72
N THR A 91 -6.01 -14.41 -9.20
CA THR A 91 -7.24 -13.71 -9.57
C THR A 91 -7.06 -12.89 -10.87
N ASP A 92 -8.14 -12.23 -11.29
CA ASP A 92 -8.11 -11.28 -12.40
C ASP A 92 -7.41 -9.97 -12.00
N LYS A 93 -7.16 -9.11 -13.00
CA LYS A 93 -6.43 -7.86 -12.78
C LYS A 93 -7.17 -6.92 -11.82
N ASP A 94 -8.49 -6.82 -11.96
CA ASP A 94 -9.29 -5.83 -11.25
C ASP A 94 -9.28 -6.15 -9.76
N LEU A 95 -9.45 -7.41 -9.38
CA LEU A 95 -9.38 -7.85 -7.98
C LEU A 95 -7.97 -7.81 -7.40
N ALA A 96 -6.93 -8.12 -8.20
CA ALA A 96 -5.55 -8.05 -7.73
C ALA A 96 -5.08 -6.60 -7.50
N THR A 97 -5.69 -5.64 -8.19
CA THR A 97 -5.32 -4.22 -8.14
C THR A 97 -6.23 -3.39 -7.25
N ILE A 98 -6.99 -3.97 -6.33
CA ILE A 98 -7.79 -3.22 -5.35
C ILE A 98 -7.10 -3.14 -3.97
N TYR A 99 -6.07 -3.94 -3.70
CA TYR A 99 -5.58 -4.15 -2.33
C TYR A 99 -4.10 -3.81 -2.12
N GLY A 100 -3.75 -3.49 -0.87
CA GLY A 100 -2.43 -3.01 -0.44
C GLY A 100 -1.45 -4.15 -0.11
N PRO A 101 -0.13 -3.86 -0.08
CA PRO A 101 0.91 -4.85 0.11
C PRO A 101 1.09 -5.20 1.59
N GLU A 102 0.85 -6.45 1.97
CA GLU A 102 1.56 -7.06 3.10
C GLU A 102 2.68 -7.98 2.55
N GLU A 103 3.52 -8.50 3.43
CA GLU A 103 4.86 -9.00 3.15
C GLU A 103 4.90 -10.22 2.19
N VAL A 104 5.25 -9.97 0.91
CA VAL A 104 5.18 -10.99 -0.15
C VAL A 104 6.24 -12.09 -0.03
N LYS A 105 5.80 -13.25 0.50
CA LYS A 105 6.34 -14.53 0.04
C LYS A 105 5.84 -14.78 -1.38
N MET A 106 6.76 -14.89 -2.34
CA MET A 106 6.42 -15.34 -3.69
C MET A 106 5.67 -16.69 -3.62
N PRO A 107 4.56 -16.86 -4.37
CA PRO A 107 3.86 -18.13 -4.39
C PRO A 107 4.78 -19.22 -4.95
N GLU A 108 4.95 -20.30 -4.19
CA GLU A 108 5.75 -21.45 -4.62
C GLU A 108 5.16 -22.10 -5.89
N GLY A 109 6.02 -22.45 -6.85
CA GLY A 109 5.66 -23.26 -8.01
C GLY A 109 5.24 -22.49 -9.27
N VAL A 110 5.70 -21.26 -9.46
CA VAL A 110 5.50 -20.51 -10.72
C VAL A 110 6.83 -19.98 -11.26
N ASP A 111 7.40 -20.74 -12.20
CA ASP A 111 8.70 -20.46 -12.82
C ASP A 111 8.69 -19.24 -13.79
N ASP A 112 7.50 -18.72 -14.14
CA ASP A 112 7.30 -17.61 -15.12
C ASP A 112 6.70 -16.33 -14.51
N ALA A 113 6.69 -16.22 -13.18
CA ALA A 113 6.13 -15.08 -12.47
C ALA A 113 6.96 -13.80 -12.69
N VAL A 114 6.32 -12.77 -13.24
CA VAL A 114 6.91 -11.43 -13.40
C VAL A 114 6.37 -10.50 -12.32
N LEU A 115 7.27 -9.87 -11.57
CA LEU A 115 6.94 -8.80 -10.64
C LEU A 115 6.58 -7.55 -11.46
N MET A 116 5.34 -7.08 -11.38
CA MET A 116 4.89 -5.88 -12.07
C MET A 116 4.65 -4.76 -11.05
N MET A 117 5.25 -3.59 -11.28
CA MET A 117 4.87 -2.39 -10.54
C MET A 117 3.43 -2.02 -10.91
N ARG A 118 2.58 -1.92 -9.90
CA ARG A 118 1.25 -1.35 -10.01
C ARG A 118 1.39 0.16 -9.95
N ASN A 119 1.25 0.81 -11.10
CA ASN A 119 0.86 2.21 -11.14
C ASN A 119 -0.61 2.29 -10.72
N VAL A 120 -0.87 2.70 -9.49
CA VAL A 120 -2.20 3.16 -9.09
C VAL A 120 -2.36 4.55 -9.70
N LYS A 121 -3.21 4.66 -10.72
CA LYS A 121 -3.68 5.95 -11.23
C LYS A 121 -5.10 6.17 -10.75
#